data_AF-A0A090M0L3-F1
#
_entry.id   AF-A0A090M0L3-F1
#
_cell.length_a   1.000
_cell.length_b   1.000
_cell.length_c   1.000
_cell.angle_alpha   90.00
_cell.angle_beta   90.00
_cell.angle_gamma   90.00
#
_symmetry.space_group_name_H-M   'P 1'
#
loop_
_entity.id
_entity.type
_entity.pdbx_description
1 polymer ?
#
loop_
_entity_poly.entity_id
_entity_poly.type
_entity_poly.pdbx_seq_one_letter_code
_entity_poly.pdbx_strand_id
1 'polypeptide(L)'
;MQTLSSELKKFNVFFMNREEEIVMKEGHMQQVFEQNEERIASAINAGAYTNECLLSDTQLCQKFANFHGELVLLEHWTNLNYAALVKILKKHDKRSNLSLRSPILGNVLQQPFYNVEVLTAMIGRAEERFRTIEQRIRGFVGEHAAPSALEGMPPVNLRISSDGSEISDDEEDMYSIEHTKAALNCWQGLEKSECMKNPLGTPVVE
;
A
#
# COMPACT_ATOMS: atom_id res chain seq x y z
N MET A 1 -21.90 -17.07 14.82
CA MET A 1 -22.40 -16.50 13.56
C MET A 1 -22.55 -14.98 13.62
N GLN A 2 -23.26 -14.42 14.63
CA GLN A 2 -23.43 -12.96 14.77
C GLN A 2 -22.11 -12.17 14.84
N THR A 3 -21.12 -12.65 15.62
CA THR A 3 -19.80 -11.98 15.73
C THR A 3 -19.06 -11.94 14.39
N LEU A 4 -19.05 -13.02 13.63
CA LEU A 4 -18.38 -13.07 12.32
C LEU A 4 -19.04 -12.12 11.32
N SER A 5 -20.37 -12.09 11.29
CA SER A 5 -21.12 -11.16 10.44
C SER A 5 -20.82 -9.70 10.79
N SER A 6 -20.68 -9.37 12.08
CA SER A 6 -20.25 -8.04 12.52
C SER A 6 -18.84 -7.69 12.05
N GLU A 7 -17.87 -8.61 12.15
CA GLU A 7 -16.51 -8.36 11.67
C GLU A 7 -16.46 -8.16 10.14
N LEU A 8 -17.20 -8.97 9.38
CA LEU A 8 -17.30 -8.80 7.93
C LEU A 8 -17.89 -7.43 7.53
N LYS A 9 -18.89 -6.94 8.28
CA LYS A 9 -19.42 -5.58 8.08
C LYS A 9 -18.35 -4.51 8.28
N LYS A 10 -17.54 -4.64 9.33
CA LYS A 10 -16.43 -3.71 9.57
C LYS A 10 -15.41 -3.73 8.44
N PHE A 11 -15.06 -4.93 7.95
CA PHE A 11 -14.13 -5.07 6.81
C PHE A 11 -14.68 -4.39 5.56
N ASN A 12 -15.96 -4.61 5.25
CA ASN A 12 -16.60 -3.99 4.08
C ASN A 12 -16.63 -2.47 4.20
N VAL A 13 -17.01 -1.93 5.36
CA VAL A 13 -17.04 -0.47 5.58
C VAL A 13 -15.65 0.13 5.41
N PHE A 14 -14.63 -0.47 6.04
CA PHE A 14 -13.26 0.00 5.89
C PHE A 14 -12.80 -0.03 4.42
N PHE A 15 -12.98 -1.17 3.74
CA PHE A 15 -12.51 -1.33 2.37
C PHE A 15 -13.21 -0.37 1.41
N MET A 16 -14.54 -0.26 1.46
CA MET A 16 -15.29 0.61 0.56
C MET A 16 -14.91 2.09 0.74
N ASN A 17 -14.77 2.55 1.99
CA ASN A 17 -14.32 3.92 2.25
C ASN A 17 -12.93 4.17 1.66
N ARG A 18 -12.00 3.22 1.87
CA ARG A 18 -10.63 3.35 1.38
C ARG A 18 -10.53 3.24 -0.14
N GLU A 19 -11.35 2.39 -0.76
CA GLU A 19 -11.47 2.27 -2.20
C GLU A 19 -11.99 3.58 -2.81
N GLU A 20 -13.01 4.21 -2.21
CA GLU A 20 -13.53 5.50 -2.66
C GLU A 20 -12.45 6.60 -2.62
N GLU A 21 -11.71 6.72 -1.50
CA GLU A 21 -10.58 7.66 -1.36
C GLU A 21 -9.53 7.43 -2.46
N ILE A 22 -9.17 6.18 -2.71
CA ILE A 22 -8.16 5.82 -3.71
C ILE A 22 -8.67 6.11 -5.12
N VAL A 23 -9.94 5.87 -5.42
CA VAL A 23 -10.54 6.19 -6.73
C VAL A 23 -10.53 7.70 -6.98
N MET A 24 -10.84 8.51 -5.98
CA MET A 24 -10.71 9.98 -6.09
C MET A 24 -9.26 10.38 -6.34
N LYS A 25 -8.32 9.78 -5.60
CA LYS A 25 -6.89 10.02 -5.78
C LYS A 25 -6.37 9.59 -7.15
N GLU A 26 -6.86 8.48 -7.70
CA GLU A 26 -6.54 8.05 -9.06
C GLU A 26 -6.93 9.12 -10.08
N GLY A 27 -8.14 9.69 -9.96
CA GLY A 27 -8.60 10.76 -10.82
C GLY A 27 -7.66 11.96 -10.81
N HIS A 28 -7.22 12.38 -9.61
CA HIS A 28 -6.23 13.46 -9.48
C HIS A 28 -4.86 13.07 -10.06
N MET A 29 -4.38 11.85 -9.83
CA MET A 29 -3.12 11.35 -10.42
C MET A 29 -3.16 11.32 -11.95
N GLN A 30 -4.29 10.93 -12.55
CA GLN A 30 -4.48 10.95 -13.99
C GLN A 30 -4.40 12.39 -14.53
N GLN A 31 -5.08 13.34 -13.89
CA GLN A 31 -5.06 14.73 -14.31
C GLN A 31 -3.65 15.34 -14.25
N VAL A 32 -2.90 15.09 -13.17
CA VAL A 32 -1.52 15.57 -13.04
C VAL A 32 -0.60 14.93 -14.09
N PHE A 33 -0.83 13.64 -14.41
CA PHE A 33 -0.10 12.95 -15.47
C PHE A 33 -0.34 13.57 -16.84
N GLU A 34 -1.60 13.78 -17.23
CA GLU A 34 -1.96 14.40 -18.51
C GLU A 34 -1.36 15.80 -18.66
N GLN A 35 -1.44 16.63 -17.63
CA GLN A 35 -0.84 17.97 -17.62
C GLN A 35 0.69 17.91 -17.80
N ASN A 36 1.35 16.93 -17.20
CA ASN A 36 2.78 16.74 -17.39
C ASN A 36 3.08 16.28 -18.83
N GLU A 37 2.32 15.33 -19.40
CA GLU A 37 2.48 14.91 -20.80
C GLU A 37 2.34 16.08 -21.78
N GLU A 38 1.35 16.97 -21.58
CA GLU A 38 1.18 18.18 -22.41
C GLU A 38 2.39 19.12 -22.33
N ARG A 39 2.92 19.32 -21.12
CA ARG A 39 4.12 20.13 -20.89
C ARG A 39 5.35 19.52 -21.57
N ILE A 40 5.53 18.21 -21.43
CA ILE A 40 6.62 17.46 -22.06
C ILE A 40 6.52 17.53 -23.58
N ALA A 41 5.34 17.28 -24.15
CA ALA A 41 5.11 17.37 -25.59
C ALA A 41 5.42 18.76 -26.13
N SER A 42 5.02 19.81 -25.40
CA SER A 42 5.32 21.19 -25.76
C SER A 42 6.81 21.50 -25.76
N ALA A 43 7.56 21.01 -24.75
CA ALA A 43 9.02 21.19 -24.67
C ALA A 43 9.75 20.46 -25.81
N ILE A 44 9.35 19.22 -26.10
CA ILE A 44 9.90 18.44 -27.22
C ILE A 44 9.65 19.15 -28.55
N ASN A 45 8.43 19.68 -28.76
CA ASN A 45 8.10 20.47 -29.95
C ASN A 45 8.90 21.78 -30.03
N ALA A 46 9.27 22.37 -28.89
CA ALA A 46 10.14 23.56 -28.83
C ALA A 46 11.63 23.25 -29.04
N GLY A 47 12.01 21.96 -29.13
CA GLY A 47 13.31 21.53 -29.63
C GLY A 47 14.06 20.53 -28.74
N ALA A 48 13.68 20.36 -27.47
CA ALA A 48 14.32 19.38 -26.58
C ALA A 48 13.53 19.09 -25.31
N TYR A 49 13.74 17.89 -24.77
CA TYR A 49 13.45 17.62 -23.37
C TYR A 49 14.48 18.35 -22.49
N THR A 50 14.03 19.12 -21.50
CA THR A 50 14.89 20.01 -20.69
C THR A 50 15.12 19.49 -19.26
N ASN A 51 15.97 20.15 -18.48
CA ASN A 51 16.15 19.82 -17.06
C ASN A 51 14.87 20.07 -16.23
N GLU A 52 14.05 21.05 -16.61
CA GLU A 52 12.75 21.29 -15.97
C GLU A 52 11.77 20.13 -16.24
N CYS A 53 11.84 19.54 -17.44
CA CYS A 53 11.11 18.33 -17.79
C CYS A 53 11.57 17.14 -16.94
N LEU A 54 12.89 16.98 -16.78
CA LEU A 54 13.49 15.95 -15.92
C LEU A 54 13.00 16.08 -14.47
N LEU A 55 12.99 17.30 -13.93
CA LEU A 55 12.53 17.56 -12.58
C LEU A 55 11.03 17.23 -12.41
N SER A 56 10.18 17.65 -13.35
CA SER A 56 8.73 17.36 -13.27
C SER A 56 8.42 15.87 -13.40
N ASP A 57 9.09 15.17 -14.32
CA ASP A 57 8.98 13.72 -14.46
C ASP A 57 9.47 12.99 -13.22
N THR A 58 10.60 13.41 -12.62
CA THR A 58 11.13 12.80 -11.40
C THR A 58 10.15 12.93 -10.23
N GLN A 59 9.57 14.12 -10.06
CA GLN A 59 8.53 14.36 -9.04
C GLN A 59 7.28 13.51 -9.30
N LEU A 60 6.88 13.37 -10.56
CA LEU A 60 5.71 12.58 -10.94
C LEU A 60 5.95 11.08 -10.74
N CYS A 61 7.14 10.57 -11.06
CA CYS A 61 7.58 9.21 -10.72
C CYS A 61 7.43 8.92 -9.23
N GLN A 62 7.87 9.84 -8.37
CA GLN A 62 7.72 9.67 -6.92
C GLN A 62 6.25 9.59 -6.50
N LYS A 63 5.39 10.46 -7.08
CA LYS A 63 3.95 10.44 -6.80
C LYS A 63 3.30 9.11 -7.21
N PHE A 64 3.63 8.59 -8.40
CA PHE A 64 3.12 7.29 -8.84
C PHE A 64 3.67 6.12 -8.04
N ALA A 65 4.93 6.15 -7.62
CA ALA A 65 5.51 5.13 -6.75
C ALA A 65 4.82 5.08 -5.38
N ASN A 66 4.58 6.25 -4.77
CA ASN A 66 3.85 6.34 -3.51
C ASN A 66 2.40 5.86 -3.66
N PHE A 67 1.72 6.31 -4.73
CA PHE A 67 0.35 5.90 -5.01
C PHE A 67 0.24 4.39 -5.23
N HIS A 68 1.14 3.80 -6.03
CA HIS A 68 1.21 2.34 -6.22
C HIS A 68 1.40 1.61 -4.89
N GLY A 69 2.28 2.11 -4.03
CA GLY A 69 2.46 1.58 -2.67
C GLY A 69 1.16 1.56 -1.86
N GLU A 70 0.37 2.62 -1.91
CA GLU A 70 -0.94 2.67 -1.24
C GLU A 70 -1.93 1.65 -1.79
N LEU A 71 -1.95 1.44 -3.11
CA LEU A 71 -2.81 0.43 -3.74
C LEU A 71 -2.43 -0.99 -3.30
N VAL A 72 -1.13 -1.32 -3.36
CA VAL A 72 -0.61 -2.63 -2.96
C VAL A 72 -0.86 -2.89 -1.48
N LEU A 73 -0.77 -1.87 -0.62
CA LEU A 73 -1.08 -2.00 0.80
C LEU A 73 -2.55 -2.35 1.04
N LEU A 74 -3.49 -1.75 0.32
CA LEU A 74 -4.90 -2.10 0.44
C LEU A 74 -5.16 -3.55 -0.05
N GLU A 75 -4.52 -3.95 -1.16
CA GLU A 75 -4.64 -5.33 -1.67
C GLU A 75 -4.07 -6.34 -0.67
N HIS A 76 -2.93 -5.99 -0.06
CA HIS A 76 -2.32 -6.79 1.00
C HIS A 76 -3.22 -6.88 2.23
N TRP A 77 -3.85 -5.78 2.64
CA TRP A 77 -4.81 -5.76 3.74
C TRP A 77 -5.97 -6.74 3.48
N THR A 78 -6.53 -6.76 2.27
CA THR A 78 -7.58 -7.71 1.89
C THR A 78 -7.11 -9.16 2.01
N ASN A 79 -5.91 -9.45 1.49
CA ASN A 79 -5.31 -10.79 1.54
C ASN A 79 -5.07 -11.28 2.97
N LEU A 80 -4.55 -10.42 3.84
CA LEU A 80 -4.32 -10.75 5.25
C LEU A 80 -5.63 -11.04 5.99
N ASN A 81 -6.66 -10.21 5.78
CA ASN A 81 -7.96 -10.40 6.43
C ASN A 81 -8.65 -11.69 5.95
N TYR A 82 -8.58 -11.98 4.64
CA TYR A 82 -9.07 -13.26 4.12
C TYR A 82 -8.32 -14.47 4.72
N ALA A 83 -6.98 -14.41 4.78
CA ALA A 83 -6.18 -15.48 5.38
C ALA A 83 -6.51 -15.67 6.87
N ALA A 84 -6.75 -14.60 7.62
CA ALA A 84 -7.17 -14.65 9.01
C ALA A 84 -8.54 -15.32 9.16
N LEU A 85 -9.51 -14.98 8.30
CA LEU A 85 -10.82 -15.63 8.25
C LEU A 85 -10.71 -17.14 7.99
N VAL A 86 -9.89 -17.54 7.02
CA VAL A 86 -9.63 -18.96 6.73
C VAL A 86 -9.06 -19.68 7.97
N LYS A 87 -8.10 -19.05 8.66
CA LYS A 87 -7.47 -19.62 9.86
C LYS A 87 -8.44 -19.76 11.03
N ILE A 88 -9.26 -18.73 11.31
CA ILE A 88 -10.21 -18.79 12.43
C ILE A 88 -11.32 -19.80 12.18
N LEU A 89 -11.82 -19.90 10.94
CA LEU A 89 -12.82 -20.91 10.55
C LEU A 89 -12.24 -22.32 10.66
N LYS A 90 -11.00 -22.54 10.19
CA LYS A 90 -10.31 -23.83 10.39
C LYS A 90 -10.18 -24.19 11.88
N LYS A 91 -9.90 -23.21 12.74
CA LYS A 91 -9.81 -23.43 14.19
C LYS A 91 -11.18 -23.78 14.79
N HIS A 92 -12.23 -23.09 14.37
CA HIS A 92 -13.59 -23.35 14.81
C HIS A 92 -14.04 -24.77 14.45
N ASP A 93 -13.88 -25.18 13.19
CA ASP A 93 -14.30 -26.50 12.72
C ASP A 93 -13.60 -27.62 13.49
N LYS A 94 -12.29 -27.46 13.77
CA LYS A 94 -11.52 -28.42 14.59
C LYS A 94 -12.01 -28.55 16.03
N ARG A 95 -12.51 -27.47 16.64
CA ARG A 95 -12.95 -27.46 18.05
C ARG A 95 -14.40 -27.89 18.23
N SER A 96 -15.25 -27.57 17.25
CA SER A 96 -16.70 -27.80 17.32
C SER A 96 -17.12 -29.11 16.65
N ASN A 97 -16.25 -29.75 15.85
CA ASN A 97 -16.59 -30.84 14.94
C ASN A 97 -17.72 -30.50 13.94
N LEU A 98 -18.01 -29.21 13.74
CA LEU A 98 -18.94 -28.72 12.73
C LEU A 98 -18.14 -28.31 11.49
N SER A 99 -18.67 -28.60 10.30
CA SER A 99 -18.05 -28.15 9.03
C SER A 99 -18.76 -26.89 8.52
N LEU A 100 -18.38 -25.72 9.07
CA LEU A 100 -18.99 -24.43 8.70
C LEU A 100 -18.10 -23.61 7.77
N ARG A 101 -16.84 -23.98 7.61
CA ARG A 101 -15.87 -23.21 6.81
C ARG A 101 -16.31 -23.02 5.36
N SER A 102 -16.73 -24.08 4.67
CA SER A 102 -17.06 -24.01 3.24
C SER A 102 -18.20 -23.03 2.92
N PRO A 103 -19.39 -23.13 3.54
CA PRO A 103 -20.48 -22.20 3.23
C PRO A 103 -20.15 -20.75 3.62
N ILE A 104 -19.39 -20.55 4.71
CA ILE A 104 -18.97 -19.21 5.13
C ILE A 104 -17.97 -18.61 4.14
N LEU A 105 -16.95 -19.36 3.72
CA LEU A 105 -15.96 -18.84 2.76
C LEU A 105 -16.61 -18.52 1.40
N GLY A 106 -17.56 -19.33 0.94
CA GLY A 106 -18.34 -19.02 -0.26
C GLY A 106 -19.02 -17.65 -0.18
N ASN A 107 -19.58 -17.31 0.99
CA ASN A 107 -20.15 -15.98 1.24
C ASN A 107 -19.09 -14.87 1.30
N VAL A 108 -17.94 -15.14 1.95
CA VAL A 108 -16.82 -14.18 2.07
C VAL A 108 -16.28 -13.75 0.71
N LEU A 109 -16.18 -14.67 -0.25
CA LEU A 109 -15.71 -14.38 -1.61
C LEU A 109 -16.62 -13.41 -2.38
N GLN A 110 -17.85 -13.20 -1.90
CA GLN A 110 -18.82 -12.27 -2.49
C GLN A 110 -18.92 -10.95 -1.71
N GLN A 111 -18.07 -10.75 -0.69
CA GLN A 111 -18.08 -9.54 0.11
C GLN A 111 -17.24 -8.43 -0.56
N PRO A 112 -17.68 -7.15 -0.45
CA PRO A 112 -16.96 -6.01 -0.99
C PRO A 112 -15.47 -5.99 -0.66
N PHE A 113 -15.08 -6.27 0.59
CA PHE A 113 -13.67 -6.21 0.98
C PHE A 113 -12.74 -7.17 0.22
N TYR A 114 -13.30 -8.21 -0.41
CA TYR A 114 -12.57 -9.20 -1.21
C TYR A 114 -12.65 -8.91 -2.71
N ASN A 115 -13.54 -8.01 -3.15
CA ASN A 115 -13.65 -7.61 -4.54
C ASN A 115 -12.59 -6.55 -4.86
N VAL A 116 -11.40 -6.99 -5.26
CA VAL A 116 -10.25 -6.12 -5.53
C VAL A 116 -10.04 -5.84 -7.02
N GLU A 117 -11.00 -6.16 -7.91
CA GLU A 117 -10.81 -6.02 -9.36
C GLU A 117 -10.47 -4.58 -9.78
N VAL A 118 -11.17 -3.59 -9.20
CA VAL A 118 -10.92 -2.16 -9.45
C VAL A 118 -9.53 -1.78 -8.96
N LEU A 119 -9.16 -2.24 -7.76
CA LEU A 119 -7.83 -2.01 -7.17
C LEU A 119 -6.70 -2.60 -8.02
N THR A 120 -6.82 -3.85 -8.45
CA THR A 120 -5.83 -4.50 -9.32
C THR A 120 -5.68 -3.76 -10.65
N ALA A 121 -6.78 -3.26 -11.22
CA ALA A 121 -6.73 -2.46 -12.44
C ALA A 121 -6.02 -1.11 -12.22
N MET A 122 -6.23 -0.45 -11.07
CA MET A 122 -5.52 0.77 -10.69
C MET A 122 -4.01 0.53 -10.53
N ILE A 123 -3.61 -0.60 -9.93
CA ILE A 123 -2.20 -0.99 -9.79
C ILE A 123 -1.54 -1.06 -11.17
N GLY A 124 -2.16 -1.78 -12.11
CA GLY A 124 -1.64 -1.90 -13.48
C GLY A 124 -1.45 -0.55 -14.18
N ARG A 125 -2.44 0.35 -14.05
CA ARG A 125 -2.35 1.70 -14.64
C ARG A 125 -1.28 2.57 -13.97
N ALA A 126 -1.14 2.51 -12.64
CA ALA A 126 -0.10 3.24 -11.93
C ALA A 126 1.31 2.78 -12.37
N GLU A 127 1.51 1.48 -12.53
CA GLU A 127 2.79 0.94 -13.04
C GLU A 127 3.06 1.32 -14.49
N GLU A 128 2.04 1.30 -15.35
CA GLU A 128 2.19 1.72 -16.75
C GLU A 128 2.64 3.18 -16.85
N ARG A 129 1.97 4.09 -16.13
CA ARG A 129 2.34 5.51 -16.09
C ARG A 129 3.75 5.70 -15.51
N PHE A 130 4.09 4.99 -14.44
CA PHE A 130 5.44 5.00 -13.87
C PHE A 130 6.49 4.57 -14.90
N ARG A 131 6.27 3.44 -15.59
CA ARG A 131 7.20 2.93 -16.61
C ARG A 131 7.38 3.91 -17.76
N THR A 132 6.32 4.57 -18.22
CA THR A 132 6.38 5.60 -19.26
C THR A 132 7.30 6.75 -18.87
N ILE A 133 7.13 7.28 -17.64
CA ILE A 133 7.95 8.39 -17.14
C ILE A 133 9.40 7.94 -16.93
N GLU A 134 9.60 6.77 -16.33
CA GLU A 134 10.93 6.21 -16.09
C GLU A 134 11.73 6.03 -17.39
N GLN A 135 11.10 5.49 -18.44
CA GLN A 135 11.74 5.32 -19.75
C GLN A 135 12.18 6.66 -20.35
N ARG A 136 11.33 7.69 -20.22
CA ARG A 136 11.65 9.04 -20.69
C ARG A 136 12.83 9.66 -19.93
N ILE A 137 12.84 9.54 -18.60
CA ILE A 137 13.97 9.98 -17.76
C ILE A 137 15.26 9.26 -18.18
N ARG A 138 15.24 7.93 -18.32
CA ARG A 138 16.40 7.13 -18.72
C ARG A 138 16.92 7.53 -20.10
N GLY A 139 16.02 7.81 -21.05
CA GLY A 139 16.40 8.27 -22.38
C GLY A 139 17.15 9.61 -22.37
N PHE A 140 16.82 10.51 -21.43
CA PHE A 140 17.48 11.81 -21.30
C PHE A 140 18.82 11.72 -20.56
N VAL A 141 18.89 10.97 -19.47
CA VAL A 141 20.09 10.82 -18.63
C VAL A 141 21.15 9.93 -19.30
N GLY A 142 20.75 9.09 -20.27
CA GLY A 142 21.58 8.11 -20.95
C GLY A 142 21.75 6.83 -20.13
N GLU A 143 21.94 5.67 -20.80
CA GLU A 143 22.04 4.33 -20.17
C GLU A 143 23.24 4.15 -19.21
N HIS A 144 24.08 5.18 -19.00
CA HIS A 144 25.26 5.14 -18.14
C HIS A 144 25.52 6.45 -17.37
N ALA A 145 24.57 6.91 -16.55
CA ALA A 145 24.95 7.84 -15.47
C ALA A 145 25.80 7.08 -14.43
N ALA A 146 27.07 7.48 -14.29
CA ALA A 146 27.91 7.02 -13.20
C ALA A 146 27.21 7.32 -11.84
N PRO A 147 27.37 6.48 -10.81
CA PRO A 147 26.73 6.67 -9.49
C PRO A 147 26.95 8.06 -8.86
N SER A 148 27.99 8.77 -9.30
CA SER A 148 28.34 10.14 -8.92
C SER A 148 27.35 11.22 -9.40
N ALA A 149 26.46 10.93 -10.37
CA ALA A 149 25.41 11.87 -10.80
C ALA A 149 24.18 11.89 -9.87
N LEU A 150 24.12 10.98 -8.88
CA LEU A 150 23.06 10.89 -7.88
C LEU A 150 23.40 11.68 -6.60
N GLU A 151 24.63 12.20 -6.47
CA GLU A 151 25.02 13.11 -5.37
C GLU A 151 24.35 14.49 -5.57
N GLY A 152 23.11 14.59 -5.09
CA GLY A 152 22.31 15.81 -5.20
C GLY A 152 20.82 15.56 -5.41
N MET A 153 20.41 14.31 -5.69
CA MET A 153 18.99 13.98 -5.70
C MET A 153 18.43 14.05 -4.27
N PRO A 154 17.29 14.73 -4.05
CA PRO A 154 16.65 14.74 -2.75
C PRO A 154 16.34 13.30 -2.34
N PRO A 155 16.47 12.95 -1.04
CA PRO A 155 16.23 11.59 -0.59
C PRO A 155 14.81 11.16 -0.98
N VAL A 156 14.73 10.00 -1.64
CA VAL A 156 13.46 9.29 -1.90
C VAL A 156 12.92 8.81 -0.55
N ASN A 157 12.20 9.71 0.12
CA ASN A 157 11.47 9.36 1.33
C ASN A 157 10.16 8.69 0.91
N LEU A 158 10.20 7.37 0.74
CA LEU A 158 9.02 6.52 0.69
C LEU A 158 8.31 6.61 2.05
N ARG A 159 7.51 7.67 2.25
CA ARG A 159 6.70 7.85 3.45
C ARG A 159 5.40 7.08 3.28
N ILE A 160 5.42 5.83 3.74
CA ILE A 160 4.26 4.97 3.80
C ILE A 160 3.51 5.31 5.09
N SER A 161 2.45 6.12 5.00
CA SER A 161 1.51 6.26 6.12
C SER A 161 0.60 5.03 6.14
N SER A 162 0.68 4.26 7.23
CA SER A 162 -0.11 3.05 7.43
C SER A 162 -1.57 3.37 7.80
N ASP A 163 -1.94 4.63 8.04
CA ASP A 163 -3.26 5.01 8.58
C ASP A 163 -4.12 5.91 7.69
N GLY A 164 -3.63 6.28 6.50
CA GLY A 164 -4.44 7.04 5.53
C GLY A 164 -4.62 8.52 5.83
N SER A 165 -3.90 9.10 6.81
CA SER A 165 -3.82 10.57 6.97
C SER A 165 -3.18 11.24 5.74
N GLU A 166 -3.76 12.36 5.28
CA GLU A 166 -3.10 13.27 4.33
C GLU A 166 -1.85 13.86 5.00
N ILE A 167 -0.69 13.67 4.38
CA ILE A 167 0.55 14.32 4.80
C ILE A 167 0.43 15.80 4.40
N SER A 168 0.09 16.66 5.35
CA SER A 168 0.32 18.10 5.20
C SER A 168 1.79 18.41 5.44
N ASP A 169 2.34 19.41 4.74
CA ASP A 169 3.71 19.92 4.90
C ASP A 169 3.90 20.72 6.21
N ASP A 170 3.15 20.41 7.26
CA ASP A 170 3.22 21.12 8.55
C ASP A 170 4.03 20.33 9.58
N GLU A 171 4.73 21.06 10.45
CA GLU A 171 5.67 20.66 11.51
C GLU A 171 5.14 19.67 12.58
N GLU A 172 4.00 19.00 12.36
CA GLU A 172 3.40 18.00 13.26
C GLU A 172 3.89 16.56 13.05
N ASP A 173 4.92 16.35 12.22
CA ASP A 173 5.52 15.04 11.92
C ASP A 173 6.27 14.37 13.10
N MET A 174 6.44 15.07 14.22
CA MET A 174 7.10 14.53 15.42
C MET A 174 6.28 13.40 16.08
N TYR A 175 4.96 13.35 15.87
CA TYR A 175 4.08 12.38 16.52
C TYR A 175 4.00 11.01 15.82
N SER A 176 4.32 10.91 14.52
CA SER A 176 4.25 9.66 13.74
C SER A 176 5.44 8.73 13.99
N ILE A 177 6.62 9.31 14.18
CA ILE A 177 7.85 8.57 14.52
C ILE A 177 7.75 7.93 15.92
N GLU A 178 7.16 8.64 16.89
CA GLU A 178 7.05 8.13 18.27
C GLU A 178 6.05 6.98 18.38
N HIS A 179 4.94 7.01 17.64
CA HIS A 179 4.02 5.87 17.55
C HIS A 179 4.68 4.64 16.93
N THR A 180 5.43 4.83 15.83
CA THR A 180 6.15 3.75 15.16
C THR A 180 7.23 3.14 16.06
N LYS A 181 8.01 4.00 16.75
CA LYS A 181 9.00 3.55 17.74
C LYS A 181 8.35 2.81 18.91
N ALA A 182 7.22 3.31 19.44
CA ALA A 182 6.50 2.66 20.52
C ALA A 182 5.99 1.27 20.11
N ALA A 183 5.46 1.15 18.89
CA ALA A 183 5.05 -0.14 18.33
C ALA A 183 6.23 -1.11 18.18
N LEU A 184 7.37 -0.67 17.65
CA LEU A 184 8.58 -1.49 17.51
C LEU A 184 9.14 -1.94 18.87
N ASN A 185 9.18 -1.04 19.85
CA ASN A 185 9.61 -1.37 21.21
C ASN A 185 8.66 -2.37 21.89
N CYS A 186 7.35 -2.23 21.69
CA CYS A 186 6.35 -3.19 22.17
C CYS A 186 6.59 -4.58 21.55
N TRP A 187 6.86 -4.64 20.24
CA TRP A 187 7.18 -5.87 19.52
C TRP A 187 8.46 -6.55 20.04
N GLN A 188 9.53 -5.79 20.27
CA GLN A 188 10.76 -6.34 20.87
C GLN A 188 10.55 -6.86 22.30
N GLY A 189 9.65 -6.22 23.07
CA GLY A 189 9.24 -6.71 24.37
C GLY A 189 8.47 -8.03 24.30
N LEU A 190 7.58 -8.17 23.31
CA LEU A 190 6.80 -9.39 23.07
C LEU A 190 7.66 -10.56 22.60
N GLU A 191 8.70 -10.33 21.80
CA GLU A 191 9.65 -11.36 21.37
C GLU A 191 10.35 -12.06 22.56
N LYS A 192 10.54 -11.33 23.66
CA LYS A 192 11.17 -11.85 24.88
C LYS A 192 10.18 -12.49 25.85
N SER A 193 8.87 -12.34 25.61
CA SER A 193 7.81 -12.79 26.50
C SER A 193 7.64 -14.31 26.53
N GLU A 194 7.19 -14.84 27.67
CA GLU A 194 6.97 -16.29 27.85
C GLU A 194 5.94 -16.87 26.88
N CYS A 195 5.02 -16.06 26.33
CA CYS A 195 4.03 -16.55 25.38
C CYS A 195 4.64 -16.97 24.03
N MET A 196 5.77 -16.36 23.64
CA MET A 196 6.55 -16.74 22.46
C MET A 196 7.47 -17.94 22.74
N LYS A 197 7.97 -18.05 23.98
CA LYS A 197 8.87 -19.13 24.40
C LYS A 197 8.14 -20.43 24.78
N ASN A 198 6.89 -20.34 25.21
CA ASN A 198 6.03 -21.47 25.53
C ASN A 198 4.62 -21.30 24.91
N PRO A 199 4.50 -21.36 23.57
CA PRO A 199 3.26 -21.09 22.86
C PRO A 199 2.15 -22.12 23.10
N LEU A 200 2.45 -23.23 23.79
CA LEU A 200 1.52 -24.32 24.10
C LEU A 200 1.24 -24.48 25.60
N GLY A 201 1.85 -23.65 26.46
CA GLY A 201 1.57 -23.63 27.91
C GLY A 201 1.87 -24.94 28.64
N THR A 202 2.82 -25.74 28.16
CA THR A 202 3.22 -26.96 28.88
C THR A 202 4.01 -26.56 30.13
N PRO A 203 3.61 -26.98 31.35
CA PRO A 203 4.34 -26.64 32.55
C PRO A 203 5.73 -27.28 32.51
N VAL A 204 6.75 -26.50 32.88
CA VAL A 204 8.10 -27.01 33.11
C VAL A 204 8.02 -27.87 34.37
N VAL A 205 8.22 -29.17 34.21
CA VAL A 205 8.28 -30.11 35.33
C VAL A 205 9.65 -29.93 35.98
N GLU A 206 9.68 -29.41 37.21
CA GLU A 206 10.82 -29.55 38.13
C GLU A 206 10.83 -30.95 38.76
#